data_AF-A0A957X5D9-F1
#
_entry.id   AF-A0A957X5D9-F1
#
_cell.length_a   1.000
_cell.length_b   1.000
_cell.length_c   1.000
_cell.angle_alpha   90.00
_cell.angle_beta   90.00
_cell.angle_gamma   90.00
#
_symmetry.space_group_name_H-M   'P 1'
#
loop_
_entity.id
_entity.type
_entity.pdbx_description
1 polymer ?
#
loop_
_entity_poly.entity_id
_entity_poly.type
_entity_poly.pdbx_seq_one_letter_code
_entity_poly.pdbx_strand_id
1 'polypeptide(L)'
;SRLLWALRPTLTVVFFAATLRLCLGLLVGLAAGWSSRRWAQIFDSVIAVALTVPVLLVALFTVAALGIQWGVWAFILGLTLTAWADVARVIGEQTRIVRGQPYIEAARALGASSRELILRHVLPQVLGLIWMLLAFEISGALLVTAGLGFLGYYVNAIWVPLGDWSAMRTSGQPELGQMLASGSEVVLQQPWELLVAATMITSIVLAFHLLGEGLRQWSGSTAQRQTRATVERARRQVGRHLPPAAHLPAPLRRPGFSTAAIALLLLLALVGGAVALWRAQRSQPQQIAVTVPGGHQWASARHDAQGTVWTPVQGPAVGDLLWTVRDESGFAGGP
;
A
#
# COMPACT_ATOMS: atom_id res chain seq x y z
N SER A 1 -35.74 -1.32 -7.90
CA SER A 1 -35.03 -1.58 -9.18
C SER A 1 -33.89 -0.59 -9.48
N ARG A 2 -33.94 0.67 -9.01
CA ARG A 2 -32.91 1.71 -9.30
C ARG A 2 -31.48 1.35 -8.87
N LEU A 3 -31.29 0.72 -7.71
CA LEU A 3 -29.96 0.33 -7.21
C LEU A 3 -29.25 -0.71 -8.08
N LEU A 4 -29.99 -1.70 -8.61
CA LEU A 4 -29.41 -2.73 -9.47
C LEU A 4 -28.98 -2.16 -10.83
N TRP A 5 -29.70 -1.16 -11.31
CA TRP A 5 -29.32 -0.39 -12.50
C TRP A 5 -28.08 0.47 -12.26
N ALA A 6 -27.90 1.00 -11.04
CA ALA A 6 -26.75 1.82 -10.68
C ALA A 6 -25.43 1.06 -10.52
N LEU A 7 -25.49 -0.23 -10.21
CA LEU A 7 -24.30 -1.07 -10.03
C LEU A 7 -23.48 -1.21 -11.33
N ARG A 8 -24.14 -1.50 -12.46
CA ARG A 8 -23.47 -1.83 -13.71
C ARG A 8 -22.55 -0.71 -14.25
N PRO A 9 -23.02 0.55 -14.44
CA PRO A 9 -22.17 1.61 -14.97
C PRO A 9 -21.02 1.95 -14.02
N THR A 10 -21.31 2.05 -12.71
CA THR A 10 -20.30 2.37 -11.71
C THR A 10 -19.20 1.30 -11.66
N LEU A 11 -19.56 0.01 -11.58
CA LEU A 11 -18.58 -1.07 -11.54
C LEU A 11 -17.77 -1.17 -12.83
N THR A 12 -18.37 -0.90 -13.98
CA THR A 12 -17.66 -0.93 -15.27
C THR A 12 -16.54 0.11 -15.30
N VAL A 13 -16.84 1.36 -14.97
CA VAL A 13 -15.85 2.45 -14.95
C VAL A 13 -14.74 2.19 -13.94
N VAL A 14 -15.12 1.79 -12.73
CA VAL A 14 -14.17 1.45 -11.66
C VAL A 14 -13.26 0.30 -12.07
N PHE A 15 -13.80 -0.74 -12.72
CA PHE A 15 -13.02 -1.88 -13.19
C PHE A 15 -12.00 -1.48 -14.27
N PHE A 16 -12.41 -0.69 -15.26
CA PHE A 16 -11.49 -0.19 -16.28
C PHE A 16 -10.41 0.72 -15.70
N ALA A 17 -10.78 1.65 -14.81
CA ALA A 17 -9.83 2.52 -14.12
C ALA A 17 -8.83 1.70 -13.28
N ALA A 18 -9.31 0.74 -12.48
CA ALA A 18 -8.46 -0.14 -11.69
C ALA A 18 -7.48 -0.95 -12.55
N THR A 19 -7.96 -1.46 -13.69
CA THR A 19 -7.11 -2.20 -14.63
C THR A 19 -6.02 -1.31 -15.23
N LEU A 20 -6.35 -0.09 -15.64
CA LEU A 20 -5.37 0.85 -16.18
C LEU A 20 -4.35 1.31 -15.14
N ARG A 21 -4.79 1.60 -13.90
CA ARG A 21 -3.90 1.87 -12.76
C ARG A 21 -2.92 0.73 -12.53
N LEU A 22 -3.43 -0.50 -12.55
CA LEU A 22 -2.63 -1.70 -12.35
C LEU A 22 -1.61 -1.88 -13.46
N CYS A 23 -2.01 -1.71 -14.72
CA CYS A 23 -1.11 -1.80 -15.87
C CYS A 23 -0.01 -0.75 -15.81
N LEU A 24 -0.34 0.52 -15.57
CA LEU A 24 0.65 1.59 -15.45
C LEU A 24 1.58 1.36 -14.25
N GLY A 25 1.01 1.01 -13.10
CA GLY A 25 1.77 0.72 -11.89
C GLY A 25 2.70 -0.48 -12.08
N LEU A 26 2.25 -1.54 -12.75
CA LEU A 26 3.07 -2.70 -13.08
C LEU A 26 4.25 -2.33 -13.97
N LEU A 27 4.02 -1.56 -15.03
CA LEU A 27 5.08 -1.13 -15.94
C LEU A 27 6.12 -0.26 -15.23
N VAL A 28 5.66 0.76 -14.49
CA VAL A 28 6.56 1.68 -13.78
C VAL A 28 7.26 0.97 -12.62
N GLY A 29 6.56 0.13 -11.87
CA GLY A 29 7.12 -0.64 -10.75
C GLY A 29 8.17 -1.65 -11.19
N LEU A 30 7.90 -2.42 -12.25
CA LEU A 30 8.91 -3.33 -12.83
C LEU A 30 10.13 -2.56 -13.32
N ALA A 31 9.93 -1.42 -13.99
CA ALA A 31 11.02 -0.55 -14.42
C ALA A 31 11.83 -0.02 -13.23
N ALA A 32 11.17 0.47 -12.18
CA ALA A 32 11.80 0.99 -10.96
C ALA A 32 12.58 -0.08 -10.19
N GLY A 33 12.07 -1.32 -10.16
CA GLY A 33 12.71 -2.44 -9.47
C GLY A 33 13.87 -3.08 -10.23
N TRP A 34 13.78 -3.14 -11.57
CA TRP A 34 14.79 -3.76 -12.42
C TRP A 34 15.93 -2.80 -12.84
N SER A 35 15.70 -1.50 -12.78
CA SER A 35 16.65 -0.47 -13.21
C SER A 35 17.96 -0.43 -12.41
N SER A 36 18.99 0.19 -12.98
CA SER A 36 20.23 0.50 -12.26
C SER A 36 20.01 1.61 -11.22
N ARG A 37 20.94 1.78 -10.27
CA ARG A 37 20.80 2.67 -9.12
C ARG A 37 20.34 4.10 -9.47
N ARG A 38 20.85 4.69 -10.56
CA ARG A 38 20.49 6.05 -11.00
C ARG A 38 19.04 6.13 -11.51
N TRP A 39 18.67 5.23 -12.41
CA TRP A 39 17.30 5.19 -12.96
C TRP A 39 16.27 4.82 -11.90
N ALA A 40 16.62 3.88 -11.00
CA ALA A 40 15.79 3.54 -9.85
C ALA A 40 15.49 4.76 -8.97
N GLN A 41 16.49 5.62 -8.69
CA GLN A 41 16.27 6.86 -7.93
C GLN A 41 15.30 7.81 -8.64
N ILE A 42 15.37 7.94 -9.97
CA ILE A 42 14.44 8.78 -10.74
C ILE A 42 13.01 8.23 -10.63
N PHE A 43 12.81 6.93 -10.87
CA PHE A 43 11.49 6.32 -10.75
C PHE A 43 10.93 6.43 -9.33
N ASP A 44 11.75 6.15 -8.31
CA ASP A 44 11.35 6.27 -6.90
C ASP A 44 10.97 7.73 -6.57
N SER A 45 11.66 8.71 -7.16
CA SER A 45 11.34 10.14 -6.97
C SER A 45 10.02 10.52 -7.62
N VAL A 46 9.76 10.05 -8.85
CA VAL A 46 8.49 10.30 -9.55
C VAL A 46 7.33 9.66 -8.79
N ILE A 47 7.50 8.42 -8.31
CA ILE A 47 6.52 7.73 -7.47
C ILE A 47 6.30 8.53 -6.17
N ALA A 48 7.36 8.97 -5.50
CA ALA A 48 7.25 9.75 -4.27
C ALA A 48 6.46 11.04 -4.47
N VAL A 49 6.72 11.79 -5.55
CA VAL A 49 5.96 13.00 -5.89
C VAL A 49 4.49 12.70 -6.19
N ALA A 50 4.20 11.61 -6.90
CA ALA A 50 2.82 11.22 -7.17
C ALA A 50 2.04 10.88 -5.89
N LEU A 51 2.70 10.29 -4.89
CA LEU A 51 2.09 9.91 -3.61
C LEU A 51 1.85 11.07 -2.65
N THR A 52 2.51 12.23 -2.84
CA THR A 52 2.28 13.40 -1.96
C THR A 52 0.97 14.11 -2.25
N VAL A 53 0.43 13.95 -3.45
CA VAL A 53 -0.78 14.65 -3.87
C VAL A 53 -2.02 13.81 -3.51
N PRO A 54 -3.00 14.37 -2.78
CA PRO A 54 -4.20 13.63 -2.44
C PRO A 54 -4.96 13.16 -3.70
N VAL A 55 -5.19 11.84 -3.79
CA VAL A 55 -5.85 11.17 -4.92
C VAL A 55 -7.18 11.83 -5.30
N LEU A 56 -8.00 12.18 -4.31
CA LEU A 56 -9.29 12.84 -4.54
C LEU A 56 -9.15 14.19 -5.25
N LEU A 57 -8.15 15.00 -4.86
CA LEU A 57 -7.93 16.33 -5.43
C LEU A 57 -7.51 16.27 -6.89
N VAL A 58 -6.60 15.36 -7.23
CA VAL A 58 -6.16 15.20 -8.62
C VAL A 58 -7.28 14.63 -9.49
N ALA A 59 -8.05 13.67 -8.96
CA ALA A 59 -9.20 13.13 -9.69
C ALA A 59 -10.25 14.23 -9.96
N LEU A 60 -10.57 15.04 -8.94
CA LEU A 60 -11.47 16.19 -9.05
C LEU A 60 -10.95 17.21 -10.07
N PHE A 61 -9.69 17.62 -9.96
CA PHE A 61 -9.08 18.58 -10.86
C PHE A 61 -9.07 18.08 -12.30
N THR A 62 -8.75 16.80 -12.51
CA THR A 62 -8.73 16.18 -13.85
C THR A 62 -10.12 16.18 -14.48
N VAL A 63 -11.14 15.79 -13.73
CA VAL A 63 -12.54 15.80 -14.21
C VAL A 63 -13.02 17.23 -14.48
N ALA A 64 -12.71 18.16 -13.58
CA ALA A 64 -13.08 19.57 -13.73
C ALA A 64 -12.38 20.24 -14.92
N ALA A 65 -11.09 19.95 -15.15
CA ALA A 65 -10.28 20.56 -16.20
C ALA A 65 -10.58 20.02 -17.60
N LEU A 66 -10.73 18.69 -17.74
CA LEU A 66 -11.11 18.07 -19.02
C LEU A 66 -12.57 18.41 -19.41
N GLY A 67 -13.38 18.76 -18.42
CA GLY A 67 -14.76 19.16 -18.61
C GLY A 67 -15.66 18.00 -19.03
N ILE A 68 -16.97 18.30 -19.05
CA ILE A 68 -18.04 17.31 -19.29
C ILE A 68 -17.94 16.69 -20.69
N GLN A 69 -17.26 17.32 -21.64
CA GLN A 69 -17.16 16.85 -23.03
C GLN A 69 -16.43 15.50 -23.16
N TRP A 70 -15.48 15.22 -22.26
CA TRP A 70 -14.75 13.96 -22.21
C TRP A 70 -15.54 12.84 -21.50
N GLY A 71 -16.63 13.19 -20.80
CA GLY A 71 -17.55 12.24 -20.16
C GLY A 71 -16.84 11.20 -19.29
N VAL A 72 -17.13 9.92 -19.55
CA VAL A 72 -16.57 8.76 -18.82
C VAL A 72 -15.04 8.73 -18.89
N TRP A 73 -14.43 9.18 -20.00
CA TRP A 73 -12.98 9.17 -20.17
C TRP A 73 -12.28 10.13 -19.21
N ALA A 74 -12.89 11.27 -18.86
CA ALA A 74 -12.33 12.17 -17.86
C ALA A 74 -12.23 11.50 -16.49
N PHE A 75 -13.24 10.73 -16.10
CA PHE A 75 -13.21 9.94 -14.87
C PHE A 75 -12.19 8.82 -14.94
N ILE A 76 -12.14 8.06 -16.02
CA ILE A 76 -11.14 6.98 -16.18
C ILE A 76 -9.73 7.57 -16.09
N LEU A 77 -9.44 8.69 -16.75
CA LEU A 77 -8.14 9.35 -16.71
C LEU A 77 -7.82 9.92 -15.32
N GLY A 78 -8.76 10.65 -14.71
CA GLY A 78 -8.58 11.21 -13.36
C GLY A 78 -8.38 10.13 -12.30
N LEU A 79 -9.10 9.02 -12.40
CA LEU A 79 -8.89 7.85 -11.55
C LEU A 79 -7.54 7.20 -11.88
N THR A 80 -7.17 7.04 -13.15
CA THR A 80 -5.94 6.34 -13.55
C THR A 80 -4.68 7.08 -13.13
N LEU A 81 -4.65 8.41 -13.28
CA LEU A 81 -3.47 9.25 -12.99
C LEU A 81 -3.08 9.31 -11.52
N THR A 82 -3.94 8.84 -10.61
CA THR A 82 -3.84 9.14 -9.19
C THR A 82 -3.35 8.00 -8.32
N ALA A 83 -3.71 6.76 -8.65
CA ALA A 83 -3.39 5.60 -7.78
C ALA A 83 -2.41 4.60 -8.41
N TRP A 84 -1.90 4.86 -9.61
CA TRP A 84 -0.87 4.00 -10.23
C TRP A 84 0.44 3.97 -9.42
N ALA A 85 0.72 5.03 -8.66
CA ALA A 85 1.97 5.18 -7.89
C ALA A 85 2.04 4.21 -6.70
N ASP A 86 0.92 3.96 -6.02
CA ASP A 86 0.84 2.97 -4.93
C ASP A 86 1.17 1.57 -5.46
N VAL A 87 0.51 1.18 -6.56
CA VAL A 87 0.79 -0.08 -7.26
C VAL A 87 2.25 -0.16 -7.70
N ALA A 88 2.78 0.90 -8.31
CA ALA A 88 4.16 0.94 -8.79
C ALA A 88 5.18 0.73 -7.67
N ARG A 89 4.94 1.36 -6.52
CA ARG A 89 5.78 1.22 -5.33
C ARG A 89 5.81 -0.23 -4.85
N VAL A 90 4.64 -0.83 -4.63
CA VAL A 90 4.54 -2.20 -4.11
C VAL A 90 5.19 -3.20 -5.09
N ILE A 91 4.92 -3.07 -6.38
CA ILE A 91 5.50 -3.95 -7.41
C ILE A 91 7.01 -3.73 -7.52
N GLY A 92 7.48 -2.48 -7.43
CA GLY A 92 8.90 -2.15 -7.44
C GLY A 92 9.65 -2.76 -6.26
N GLU A 93 9.09 -2.67 -5.05
CA GLU A 93 9.62 -3.30 -3.85
C GLU A 93 9.74 -4.83 -4.01
N GLN A 94 8.65 -5.48 -4.46
CA GLN A 94 8.66 -6.94 -4.71
C GLN A 94 9.65 -7.34 -5.81
N THR A 95 9.76 -6.54 -6.86
CA THR A 95 10.71 -6.77 -7.94
C THR A 95 12.15 -6.70 -7.45
N ARG A 96 12.49 -5.76 -6.56
CA ARG A 96 13.82 -5.68 -5.93
C ARG A 96 14.12 -6.89 -5.05
N ILE A 97 13.13 -7.35 -4.27
CA ILE A 97 13.26 -8.56 -3.45
C ILE A 97 13.56 -9.77 -4.33
N VAL A 98 12.81 -9.97 -5.41
CA VAL A 98 13.01 -11.09 -6.33
C VAL A 98 14.36 -10.99 -7.03
N ARG A 99 14.73 -9.80 -7.51
CA ARG A 99 16.01 -9.54 -8.18
C ARG A 99 17.22 -9.87 -7.31
N GLY A 100 17.11 -9.68 -5.99
CA GLY A 100 18.17 -9.98 -5.02
C GLY A 100 18.25 -11.46 -4.59
N GLN A 101 17.45 -12.35 -5.19
CA GLN A 101 17.47 -13.76 -4.83
C GLN A 101 18.68 -14.49 -5.47
N PRO A 102 19.32 -15.45 -4.78
CA PRO A 102 20.50 -16.17 -5.29
C PRO A 102 20.27 -16.91 -6.61
N TYR A 103 19.04 -17.40 -6.85
CA TYR A 103 18.73 -18.11 -8.08
C TYR A 103 18.71 -17.18 -9.31
N ILE A 104 18.39 -15.88 -9.12
CA ILE A 104 18.47 -14.87 -10.19
C ILE A 104 19.93 -14.57 -10.53
N GLU A 105 20.80 -14.50 -9.51
CA GLU A 105 22.24 -14.31 -9.71
C GLU A 105 22.86 -15.49 -10.46
N ALA A 106 22.51 -16.71 -10.07
CA ALA A 106 22.93 -17.93 -10.77
C ALA A 106 22.44 -17.95 -12.23
N ALA A 107 21.16 -17.63 -12.49
CA ALA A 107 20.63 -17.55 -13.84
C ALA A 107 21.33 -16.48 -14.70
N ARG A 108 21.68 -15.33 -14.10
CA ARG A 108 22.46 -14.29 -14.79
C ARG A 108 23.89 -14.76 -15.09
N ALA A 109 24.54 -15.49 -14.18
CA ALA A 109 25.86 -16.06 -14.40
C ALA A 109 25.87 -17.09 -15.56
N LEU A 110 24.75 -17.76 -15.78
CA LEU A 110 24.52 -18.65 -16.93
C LEU A 110 24.18 -17.92 -18.25
N GLY A 111 24.18 -16.58 -18.26
CA GLY A 111 23.95 -15.78 -19.45
C GLY A 111 22.50 -15.40 -19.73
N ALA A 112 21.57 -15.59 -18.78
CA ALA A 112 20.18 -15.20 -18.97
C ALA A 112 20.03 -13.68 -19.19
N SER A 113 19.30 -13.31 -20.24
CA SER A 113 19.04 -11.91 -20.56
C SER A 113 18.12 -11.26 -19.52
N SER A 114 18.21 -9.93 -19.34
CA SER A 114 17.31 -9.17 -18.45
C SER A 114 15.83 -9.40 -18.76
N ARG A 115 15.48 -9.47 -20.05
CA ARG A 115 14.08 -9.68 -20.48
C ARG A 115 13.59 -11.08 -20.09
N GLU A 116 14.44 -12.09 -20.23
CA GLU A 116 14.11 -13.46 -19.82
C GLU A 116 13.95 -13.57 -18.31
N LEU A 117 14.85 -12.95 -17.53
CA LEU A 117 14.75 -12.93 -16.07
C LEU A 117 13.43 -12.27 -15.62
N ILE A 118 13.05 -11.14 -16.21
CA ILE A 118 11.80 -10.46 -15.89
C ILE A 118 10.60 -11.34 -16.25
N LEU A 119 10.48 -11.79 -17.50
CA LEU A 119 9.28 -12.48 -17.97
C LEU A 119 9.11 -13.88 -17.38
N ARG A 120 10.22 -14.58 -17.10
CA ARG A 120 10.20 -15.99 -16.68
C ARG A 120 10.33 -16.19 -15.18
N HIS A 121 10.88 -15.23 -14.45
CA HIS A 121 11.11 -15.36 -13.01
C HIS A 121 10.39 -14.27 -12.21
N VAL A 122 10.54 -13.00 -12.58
CA VAL A 122 9.93 -11.89 -11.83
C VAL A 122 8.42 -11.85 -12.02
N LEU A 123 7.97 -11.72 -13.27
CA LEU A 123 6.56 -11.52 -13.60
C LEU A 123 5.67 -12.65 -13.05
N PRO A 124 6.01 -13.94 -13.20
CA PRO A 124 5.22 -15.02 -12.63
C PRO A 124 5.16 -14.99 -11.09
N GLN A 125 6.22 -14.49 -10.44
CA GLN A 125 6.27 -14.37 -8.99
C GLN A 125 5.39 -13.22 -8.47
N VAL A 126 5.29 -12.11 -9.21
CA VAL A 126 4.36 -11.02 -8.87
C VAL A 126 2.92 -11.22 -9.37
N LEU A 127 2.62 -12.20 -10.23
CA LEU A 127 1.24 -12.48 -10.68
C LEU A 127 0.25 -12.68 -9.52
N GLY A 128 0.66 -13.37 -8.46
CA GLY A 128 -0.19 -13.55 -7.27
C GLY A 128 -0.54 -12.22 -6.59
N LEU A 129 0.41 -11.29 -6.58
CA LEU A 129 0.24 -9.94 -6.04
C LEU A 129 -0.66 -9.07 -6.94
N ILE A 130 -0.54 -9.23 -8.26
CA ILE A 130 -1.30 -8.45 -9.25
C ILE A 130 -2.81 -8.62 -9.05
N TRP A 131 -3.29 -9.85 -8.83
CA TRP A 131 -4.71 -10.12 -8.60
C TRP A 131 -5.23 -9.51 -7.29
N MET A 132 -4.41 -9.57 -6.24
CA MET A 132 -4.73 -8.91 -4.97
C MET A 132 -4.83 -7.40 -5.14
N LEU A 133 -3.84 -6.78 -5.80
CA LEU A 133 -3.81 -5.34 -6.05
C LEU A 133 -4.99 -4.89 -6.91
N LEU A 134 -5.38 -5.68 -7.91
CA LEU A 134 -6.57 -5.37 -8.72
C LEU A 134 -7.83 -5.22 -7.85
N ALA A 135 -8.06 -6.13 -6.90
CA ALA A 135 -9.23 -6.08 -6.03
C ALA A 135 -9.20 -4.86 -5.10
N PHE A 136 -8.02 -4.50 -4.57
CA PHE A 136 -7.86 -3.28 -3.78
C PHE A 136 -8.05 -2.01 -4.61
N GLU A 137 -7.57 -1.99 -5.85
CA GLU A 137 -7.74 -0.85 -6.74
C GLU A 137 -9.19 -0.64 -7.16
N ILE A 138 -9.96 -1.72 -7.38
CA ILE A 138 -11.41 -1.62 -7.61
C ILE A 138 -12.09 -0.97 -6.40
N SER A 139 -11.74 -1.41 -5.19
CA SER A 139 -12.27 -0.85 -3.94
C SER A 139 -11.93 0.64 -3.80
N GLY A 140 -10.67 1.01 -4.04
CA GLY A 140 -10.18 2.38 -3.94
C GLY A 140 -10.77 3.30 -5.00
N ALA A 141 -10.84 2.86 -6.27
CA ALA A 141 -11.48 3.60 -7.35
C ALA A 141 -12.98 3.84 -7.08
N LEU A 142 -13.69 2.86 -6.51
CA LEU A 142 -15.09 3.01 -6.14
C LEU A 142 -15.26 4.08 -5.06
N LEU A 143 -14.39 4.11 -4.05
CA LEU A 143 -14.43 5.12 -2.99
C LEU A 143 -14.17 6.53 -3.51
N VAL A 144 -13.18 6.69 -4.41
CA VAL A 144 -12.92 7.98 -5.07
C VAL A 144 -14.10 8.40 -5.94
N THR A 145 -14.69 7.47 -6.69
CA THR A 145 -15.88 7.74 -7.52
C THR A 145 -17.07 8.16 -6.66
N ALA A 146 -17.29 7.52 -5.51
CA ALA A 146 -18.32 7.91 -4.54
C ALA A 146 -18.05 9.30 -3.95
N GLY A 147 -16.79 9.62 -3.62
CA GLY A 147 -16.38 10.94 -3.14
C GLY A 147 -16.57 12.05 -4.17
N LEU A 148 -16.24 11.79 -5.43
CA LEU A 148 -16.52 12.70 -6.54
C LEU A 148 -18.02 12.90 -6.74
N GLY A 149 -18.79 11.80 -6.67
CA GLY A 149 -20.25 11.83 -6.73
C GLY A 149 -20.83 12.75 -5.65
N PHE A 150 -20.40 12.59 -4.40
CA PHE A 150 -20.78 13.47 -3.29
C PHE A 150 -20.43 14.95 -3.54
N LEU A 151 -19.30 15.22 -4.20
CA LEU A 151 -18.89 16.58 -4.61
C LEU A 151 -19.65 17.12 -5.82
N GLY A 152 -20.65 16.40 -6.33
CA GLY A 152 -21.45 16.80 -7.50
C GLY A 152 -20.84 16.41 -8.85
N TYR A 153 -19.74 15.66 -8.86
CA TYR A 153 -19.09 15.14 -10.06
C TYR A 153 -19.43 13.67 -10.25
N TYR A 154 -20.42 13.38 -11.10
CA TYR A 154 -20.86 12.02 -11.42
C TYR A 154 -20.61 11.69 -12.90
N VAL A 155 -20.55 10.38 -13.20
CA VAL A 155 -20.15 9.83 -14.51
C VAL A 155 -21.27 10.00 -15.56
N ASN A 156 -22.50 10.31 -15.14
CA ASN A 156 -23.71 10.53 -15.94
C ASN A 156 -23.73 11.72 -16.94
N ALA A 157 -22.58 12.06 -17.51
CA ALA A 157 -22.47 12.31 -18.95
C ALA A 157 -22.08 11.00 -19.67
N ILE A 158 -22.86 9.92 -19.45
CA ILE A 158 -22.63 8.63 -20.10
C ILE A 158 -22.95 8.78 -21.60
N TRP A 159 -21.91 8.62 -22.41
CA TRP A 159 -22.00 8.19 -23.79
C TRP A 159 -22.31 6.69 -23.80
N VAL A 160 -23.53 6.30 -24.18
CA VAL A 160 -23.81 4.93 -24.64
C VAL A 160 -23.66 4.96 -26.16
N PRO A 161 -22.75 4.19 -26.79
CA PRO A 161 -22.69 4.11 -28.24
C PRO A 161 -23.88 3.29 -28.74
N LEU A 162 -25.03 3.95 -28.91
CA LEU A 162 -25.99 3.61 -29.94
C LEU A 162 -25.50 4.38 -31.18
N GLY A 163 -25.59 3.76 -32.36
CA GLY A 163 -25.02 4.30 -33.60
C GLY A 163 -25.26 5.80 -33.83
N ASP A 164 -24.28 6.42 -34.47
CA ASP A 164 -24.24 7.79 -34.97
C ASP A 164 -24.16 8.96 -33.95
N TRP A 165 -22.92 9.28 -33.56
CA TRP A 165 -22.27 10.59 -33.28
C TRP A 165 -23.06 11.77 -32.66
N SER A 166 -24.25 11.55 -32.12
CA SER A 166 -25.06 12.57 -31.46
C SER A 166 -25.13 12.32 -29.95
N ALA A 167 -24.50 13.24 -29.20
CA ALA A 167 -24.43 13.22 -27.75
C ALA A 167 -25.80 13.50 -27.13
N MET A 168 -26.48 12.48 -26.59
CA MET A 168 -27.69 12.68 -25.78
C MET A 168 -27.33 12.63 -24.29
N ARG A 169 -27.45 13.79 -23.62
CA ARG A 169 -27.36 13.93 -22.16
C ARG A 169 -28.50 13.13 -21.52
N THR A 170 -28.25 11.87 -21.20
CA THR A 170 -29.26 11.04 -20.55
C THR A 170 -29.21 11.27 -19.05
N SER A 171 -29.83 12.37 -18.60
CA SER A 171 -30.20 12.57 -17.19
C SER A 171 -31.26 11.52 -16.81
N GLY A 172 -30.84 10.31 -16.45
CA GLY A 172 -31.83 9.26 -16.14
C GLY A 172 -31.31 7.90 -15.67
N GLN A 173 -30.03 7.58 -15.86
CA GLN A 173 -29.46 6.34 -15.32
C GLN A 173 -29.07 6.59 -13.86
N PRO A 174 -29.58 5.83 -12.88
CA PRO A 174 -29.12 5.99 -11.50
C PRO A 174 -27.65 5.54 -11.41
N GLU A 175 -26.78 6.29 -10.76
CA GLU A 175 -25.40 5.89 -10.43
C GLU A 175 -25.19 5.97 -8.92
N LEU A 176 -24.36 5.10 -8.35
CA LEU A 176 -24.19 5.05 -6.90
C LEU A 176 -23.63 6.38 -6.34
N GLY A 177 -22.70 7.02 -7.05
CA GLY A 177 -22.16 8.33 -6.67
C GLY A 177 -23.20 9.46 -6.78
N GLN A 178 -24.06 9.42 -7.80
CA GLN A 178 -25.14 10.39 -7.94
C GLN A 178 -26.22 10.20 -6.87
N MET A 179 -26.54 8.96 -6.49
CA MET A 179 -27.50 8.66 -5.42
C MET A 179 -27.02 9.18 -4.06
N LEU A 180 -25.71 9.20 -3.81
CA LEU A 180 -25.14 9.87 -2.64
C LEU A 180 -25.29 11.40 -2.71
N ALA A 181 -25.07 11.98 -3.89
CA ALA A 181 -25.20 13.42 -4.11
C ALA A 181 -26.64 13.92 -3.94
N SER A 182 -27.60 13.28 -4.62
CA SER A 182 -29.02 13.63 -4.53
C SER A 182 -29.58 13.37 -3.13
N GLY A 183 -29.06 12.35 -2.45
CA GLY A 183 -29.39 12.09 -1.05
C GLY A 183 -29.02 13.26 -0.15
N SER A 184 -27.97 14.03 -0.45
CA SER A 184 -27.50 15.17 0.36
C SER A 184 -28.43 16.40 0.33
N GLU A 185 -29.10 16.66 -0.80
CA GLU A 185 -30.09 17.73 -0.95
C GLU A 185 -31.46 17.34 -0.36
N VAL A 186 -31.78 16.04 -0.38
CA VAL A 186 -33.05 15.47 0.08
C VAL A 186 -32.95 14.90 1.51
N VAL A 187 -31.80 15.01 2.21
CA VAL A 187 -31.58 14.43 3.56
C VAL A 187 -32.69 14.78 4.54
N LEU A 188 -33.16 16.03 4.48
CA LEU A 188 -34.18 16.54 5.40
C LEU A 188 -35.58 15.94 5.15
N GLN A 189 -35.82 15.37 3.97
CA GLN A 189 -37.11 14.80 3.59
C GLN A 189 -37.09 13.27 3.53
N GLN A 190 -36.01 12.65 3.04
CA GLN A 190 -35.91 11.19 2.84
C GLN A 190 -34.48 10.65 3.11
N PRO A 191 -34.04 10.58 4.38
CA PRO A 191 -32.67 10.16 4.73
C PRO A 191 -32.37 8.68 4.41
N TRP A 192 -33.40 7.85 4.22
CA TRP A 192 -33.24 6.42 3.94
C TRP A 192 -32.60 6.14 2.57
N GLU A 193 -32.78 7.02 1.55
CA GLU A 193 -32.16 6.83 0.24
C GLU A 193 -30.63 6.90 0.30
N LEU A 194 -30.12 7.86 1.08
CA LEU A 194 -28.69 8.05 1.30
C LEU A 194 -28.08 6.86 2.06
N LEU A 195 -28.76 6.36 3.10
CA LEU A 195 -28.30 5.20 3.86
C LEU A 195 -28.23 3.94 2.99
N VAL A 196 -29.20 3.73 2.10
CA VAL A 196 -29.21 2.58 1.19
C VAL A 196 -28.08 2.68 0.15
N ALA A 197 -27.82 3.87 -0.41
CA ALA A 197 -26.70 4.06 -1.32
C ALA A 197 -25.35 3.87 -0.63
N ALA A 198 -25.18 4.44 0.57
CA ALA A 198 -23.95 4.31 1.36
C ALA A 198 -23.67 2.85 1.75
N THR A 199 -24.66 2.14 2.29
CA THR A 199 -24.51 0.72 2.68
C THR A 199 -24.19 -0.18 1.50
N MET A 200 -24.76 0.10 0.31
CA MET A 200 -24.42 -0.61 -0.92
C MET A 200 -22.95 -0.40 -1.30
N ILE A 201 -22.48 0.86 -1.35
CA ILE A 201 -21.08 1.17 -1.67
C ILE A 201 -20.15 0.51 -0.66
N THR A 202 -20.43 0.64 0.65
CA THR A 202 -19.64 0.01 1.70
C THR A 202 -19.58 -1.51 1.54
N SER A 203 -20.70 -2.16 1.20
CA SER A 203 -20.76 -3.60 1.00
C SER A 203 -19.89 -4.05 -0.19
N ILE A 204 -19.92 -3.31 -1.30
CA ILE A 204 -19.11 -3.60 -2.48
C ILE A 204 -17.62 -3.39 -2.19
N VAL A 205 -17.27 -2.25 -1.59
CA VAL A 205 -15.89 -1.94 -1.18
C VAL A 205 -15.38 -3.04 -0.25
N LEU A 206 -16.16 -3.42 0.76
CA LEU A 206 -15.80 -4.47 1.69
C LEU A 206 -15.64 -5.83 0.98
N ALA A 207 -16.54 -6.18 0.07
CA ALA A 207 -16.46 -7.44 -0.68
C ALA A 207 -15.17 -7.53 -1.51
N PHE A 208 -14.81 -6.48 -2.25
CA PHE A 208 -13.56 -6.45 -3.02
C PHE A 208 -12.32 -6.38 -2.12
N HIS A 209 -12.38 -5.67 -1.00
CA HIS A 209 -11.27 -5.60 -0.06
C HIS A 209 -11.02 -6.96 0.62
N LEU A 210 -12.07 -7.64 1.06
CA LEU A 210 -11.99 -9.00 1.60
C LEU A 210 -11.52 -10.01 0.54
N LEU A 211 -11.98 -9.85 -0.71
CA LEU A 211 -11.50 -10.67 -1.83
C LEU A 211 -9.99 -10.49 -2.05
N GLY A 212 -9.51 -9.25 -2.03
CA GLY A 212 -8.08 -8.95 -2.13
C GLY A 212 -7.28 -9.59 -1.00
N GLU A 213 -7.73 -9.44 0.24
CA GLU A 213 -7.06 -10.04 1.40
C GLU A 213 -7.11 -11.59 1.36
N GLY A 214 -8.20 -12.18 0.85
CA GLY A 214 -8.29 -13.62 0.60
C GLY A 214 -7.26 -14.11 -0.43
N LEU A 215 -7.13 -13.38 -1.55
CA LEU A 215 -6.12 -13.67 -2.60
C LEU A 215 -4.68 -13.53 -2.07
N ARG A 216 -4.45 -12.53 -1.22
CA ARG A 216 -3.17 -12.32 -0.52
C ARG A 216 -2.79 -13.52 0.34
N GLN A 217 -3.71 -13.98 1.18
CA GLN A 217 -3.45 -15.10 2.08
C GLN A 217 -3.23 -16.41 1.31
N TRP A 218 -4.00 -16.65 0.25
CA TRP A 218 -3.83 -17.82 -0.59
C TRP A 218 -2.44 -17.88 -1.24
N SER A 219 -2.01 -16.78 -1.86
CA SER A 219 -0.68 -16.69 -2.50
C SER A 219 0.47 -16.83 -1.49
N GLY A 220 0.38 -16.18 -0.33
CA GLY A 220 1.39 -16.28 0.73
C GLY A 220 1.47 -17.66 1.39
N SER A 221 0.32 -18.33 1.58
CA SER A 221 0.27 -19.64 2.25
C SER A 221 1.02 -20.73 1.47
N THR A 222 1.05 -20.65 0.14
CA THR A 222 1.71 -21.64 -0.71
C THR A 222 3.23 -21.56 -0.58
N ALA A 223 3.80 -20.34 -0.60
CA ALA A 223 5.23 -20.12 -0.41
C ALA A 223 5.69 -20.53 1.00
N GLN A 224 4.93 -20.16 2.03
CA GLN A 224 5.29 -20.46 3.42
C GLN A 224 5.21 -21.96 3.76
N ARG A 225 4.27 -22.70 3.15
CA ARG A 225 4.16 -24.16 3.32
C ARG A 225 5.39 -24.89 2.79
N GLN A 226 5.95 -24.47 1.65
CA GLN A 226 7.16 -25.07 1.10
C GLN A 226 8.37 -24.83 2.01
N THR A 227 8.58 -23.60 2.48
CA THR A 227 9.70 -23.28 3.37
C THR A 227 9.63 -24.07 4.68
N ARG A 228 8.44 -24.16 5.30
CA ARG A 228 8.24 -24.95 6.52
C ARG A 228 8.52 -26.44 6.30
N ALA A 229 8.04 -27.02 5.20
CA ALA A 229 8.28 -28.43 4.90
C ALA A 229 9.78 -28.73 4.71
N THR A 230 10.51 -27.85 4.03
CA THR A 230 11.97 -28.00 3.82
C THR A 230 12.74 -27.84 5.13
N VAL A 231 12.41 -26.84 5.95
CA VAL A 231 13.02 -26.63 7.27
C VAL A 231 12.71 -27.80 8.20
N GLU A 232 11.49 -28.34 8.19
CA GLU A 232 11.14 -29.52 8.99
C GLU A 232 11.91 -30.77 8.55
N ARG A 233 12.11 -30.98 7.25
CA ARG A 233 12.95 -32.08 6.75
C ARG A 233 14.40 -31.91 7.18
N ALA A 234 14.97 -30.72 7.02
CA ALA A 234 16.32 -30.42 7.47
C ALA A 234 16.46 -30.60 9.00
N ARG A 235 15.49 -30.11 9.77
CA ARG A 235 15.45 -30.27 11.23
C ARG A 235 15.33 -31.73 11.66
N ARG A 236 14.53 -32.55 10.96
CA ARG A 236 14.44 -34.01 11.22
C ARG A 236 15.75 -34.72 10.90
N GLN A 237 16.44 -34.30 9.83
CA GLN A 237 17.71 -34.88 9.42
C GLN A 237 18.85 -34.51 10.38
N VAL A 238 18.91 -33.27 10.84
CA VAL A 238 19.87 -32.80 11.86
C VAL A 238 19.53 -33.35 13.25
N GLY A 239 18.23 -33.39 13.61
CA GLY A 239 17.73 -33.94 14.86
C GLY A 239 18.03 -35.42 15.08
N ARG A 240 18.33 -36.17 14.00
CA ARG A 240 18.78 -37.56 14.06
C ARG A 240 20.19 -37.72 14.64
N HIS A 241 21.00 -36.67 14.64
CA HIS A 241 22.40 -36.67 15.11
C HIS A 241 22.60 -35.91 16.43
N LEU A 242 21.55 -35.28 16.95
CA LEU A 242 21.57 -34.64 18.26
C LEU A 242 21.21 -35.68 19.35
N PRO A 243 21.93 -35.73 20.48
CA PRO A 243 21.54 -36.59 21.60
C PRO A 243 20.11 -36.23 22.03
N PRO A 244 19.30 -37.22 22.49
CA PRO A 244 17.92 -36.98 22.87
C PRO A 244 17.87 -35.86 23.89
N ALA A 245 17.25 -34.74 23.49
CA ALA A 245 17.13 -33.57 24.35
C ALA A 245 16.47 -33.99 25.67
N ALA A 246 17.18 -33.73 26.76
CA ALA A 246 16.65 -33.86 28.11
C ALA A 246 15.27 -33.21 28.18
N HIS A 247 14.36 -33.92 28.82
CA HIS A 247 12.92 -33.66 28.91
C HIS A 247 12.66 -32.18 29.18
N LEU A 248 12.32 -31.42 28.14
CA LEU A 248 11.84 -30.05 28.33
C LEU A 248 10.50 -30.14 29.06
N PRO A 249 10.31 -29.38 30.16
CA PRO A 249 9.04 -29.37 30.87
C PRO A 249 7.92 -28.96 29.92
N ALA A 250 6.77 -29.63 30.07
CA ALA A 250 5.63 -29.51 29.17
C ALA A 250 5.27 -28.05 28.89
N PRO A 251 4.93 -27.69 27.63
CA PRO A 251 4.54 -26.33 27.31
C PRO A 251 3.31 -25.95 28.14
N LEU A 252 3.44 -24.86 28.91
CA LEU A 252 2.35 -24.29 29.69
C LEU A 252 1.16 -24.03 28.76
N ARG A 253 0.03 -24.65 29.12
CA ARG A 253 -1.26 -24.54 28.43
C ARG A 253 -1.63 -23.06 28.35
N ARG A 254 -1.52 -22.46 27.16
CA ARG A 254 -1.92 -21.06 26.94
C ARG A 254 -3.41 -20.92 27.27
N PRO A 255 -3.82 -19.97 28.12
CA PRO A 255 -5.23 -19.74 28.39
C PRO A 255 -5.91 -19.35 27.08
N GLY A 256 -7.03 -19.98 26.76
CA GLY A 256 -7.81 -19.66 25.58
C GLY A 256 -8.34 -18.23 25.70
N PHE A 257 -7.77 -17.30 24.95
CA PHE A 257 -8.33 -15.95 24.84
C PHE A 257 -9.66 -16.06 24.10
N SER A 258 -10.75 -15.65 24.76
CA SER A 258 -12.07 -15.58 24.13
C SER A 258 -11.99 -14.59 22.96
N THR A 259 -12.70 -14.89 21.88
CA THR A 259 -12.78 -14.01 20.68
C THR A 259 -13.22 -12.59 21.03
N ALA A 260 -14.00 -12.43 22.10
CA ALA A 260 -14.40 -11.15 22.67
C ALA A 260 -13.23 -10.35 23.28
N ALA A 261 -12.28 -11.01 23.94
CA ALA A 261 -11.09 -10.35 24.49
C ALA A 261 -10.14 -9.87 23.38
N ILE A 262 -10.04 -10.64 22.28
CA ILE A 262 -9.27 -10.24 21.10
C ILE A 262 -9.95 -9.05 20.40
N ALA A 263 -11.28 -9.07 20.25
CA ALA A 263 -12.03 -7.96 19.69
C ALA A 263 -11.89 -6.68 20.52
N LEU A 264 -11.94 -6.77 21.85
CA LEU A 264 -11.79 -5.63 22.75
C LEU A 264 -10.37 -5.05 22.73
N LEU A 265 -9.34 -5.90 22.68
CA LEU A 265 -7.94 -5.48 22.54
C LEU A 265 -7.68 -4.80 21.19
N LEU A 266 -8.28 -5.31 20.10
CA LEU A 266 -8.19 -4.68 18.78
C LEU A 266 -8.88 -3.31 18.77
N LEU A 267 -10.03 -3.17 19.44
CA LEU A 267 -10.76 -1.91 19.53
C LEU A 267 -10.01 -0.87 20.37
N LEU A 268 -9.41 -1.28 21.49
CA LEU A 268 -8.56 -0.42 22.32
C LEU A 268 -7.25 -0.02 21.61
N ALA A 269 -6.65 -0.91 20.82
CA ALA A 269 -5.48 -0.59 20.00
C ALA A 269 -5.81 0.40 18.88
N LEU A 270 -7.00 0.30 18.27
CA LEU A 270 -7.48 1.22 17.24
C LEU A 270 -7.71 2.63 17.80
N VAL A 271 -8.36 2.72 18.97
CA VAL A 271 -8.61 4.00 19.66
C VAL A 271 -7.29 4.60 20.16
N GLY A 272 -6.40 3.78 20.74
CA GLY A 272 -5.07 4.21 21.18
C GLY A 272 -4.18 4.70 20.03
N GLY A 273 -4.21 4.01 18.89
CA GLY A 273 -3.49 4.39 17.68
C GLY A 273 -3.98 5.72 17.09
N ALA A 274 -5.29 5.95 17.05
CA ALA A 274 -5.88 7.21 16.61
C ALA A 274 -5.49 8.39 17.53
N VAL A 275 -5.45 8.17 18.85
CA VAL A 275 -5.03 9.18 19.83
C VAL A 275 -3.52 9.45 19.73
N ALA A 276 -2.69 8.42 19.53
CA ALA A 276 -1.25 8.57 19.36
C ALA A 276 -0.91 9.36 18.08
N LEU A 277 -1.60 9.07 16.97
CA LEU A 277 -1.45 9.82 15.71
C LEU A 277 -1.87 11.29 15.88
N TRP A 278 -3.00 11.54 16.56
CA TRP A 278 -3.46 12.90 16.84
C TRP A 278 -2.49 13.69 17.72
N ARG A 279 -1.82 13.03 18.68
CA ARG A 279 -0.77 13.64 19.51
C ARG A 279 0.52 13.89 18.71
N ALA A 280 0.95 12.93 17.89
CA ALA A 280 2.13 13.05 17.04
C ALA A 280 2.00 14.19 16.02
N GLN A 281 0.79 14.45 15.53
CA GLN A 281 0.52 15.55 14.60
C GLN A 281 0.54 16.94 15.27
N ARG A 282 0.41 17.02 16.60
CA ARG A 282 0.48 18.28 17.37
C ARG A 282 1.88 18.61 17.89
N SER A 283 2.77 17.62 18.00
CA SER A 283 4.16 17.84 18.38
C SER A 283 4.97 18.30 17.18
N GLN A 284 5.25 19.61 17.07
CA GLN A 284 6.31 20.10 16.20
C GLN A 284 7.66 19.53 16.67
N PRO A 285 8.56 19.08 15.78
CA PRO A 285 9.87 18.63 16.19
C PRO A 285 10.67 19.81 16.75
N GLN A 286 10.86 19.84 18.07
CA GLN A 286 11.83 20.74 18.69
C GLN A 286 13.22 20.33 18.20
N GLN A 287 13.89 21.21 17.46
CA GLN A 287 15.30 21.06 17.16
C GLN A 287 16.08 21.19 18.47
N ILE A 288 16.51 20.06 19.03
CA ILE A 288 17.42 20.04 20.16
C ILE A 288 18.79 20.48 19.61
N ALA A 289 19.12 21.77 19.79
CA ALA A 289 20.45 22.27 19.52
C ALA A 289 21.40 21.72 20.59
N VAL A 290 22.11 20.63 20.26
CA VAL A 290 23.16 20.08 21.11
C VAL A 290 24.38 20.98 21.01
N THR A 291 24.54 21.91 21.94
CA THR A 291 25.79 22.67 22.12
C THR A 291 26.77 21.83 22.93
N VAL A 292 27.75 21.21 22.25
CA VAL A 292 28.87 20.52 22.90
C VAL A 292 29.84 21.57 23.46
N PRO A 293 30.08 21.64 24.78
CA PRO A 293 31.09 22.54 25.33
C PRO A 293 32.48 22.02 24.97
N GLY A 294 33.35 22.88 24.44
CA GLY A 294 34.79 22.60 24.33
C GLY A 294 35.36 22.27 22.95
N GLY A 295 34.68 22.56 21.83
CA GLY A 295 35.32 22.54 20.50
C GLY A 295 35.84 21.17 20.01
N HIS A 296 35.54 20.09 20.72
CA HIS A 296 35.98 18.75 20.34
C HIS A 296 34.97 18.10 19.40
N GLN A 297 35.24 18.21 18.10
CA GLN A 297 34.52 17.48 17.05
C GLN A 297 34.96 16.01 17.04
N TRP A 298 34.46 15.19 17.96
CA TRP A 298 34.64 13.74 17.87
C TRP A 298 33.60 13.15 16.91
N ALA A 299 34.11 12.53 15.84
CA ALA A 299 33.51 11.48 15.00
C ALA A 299 32.10 11.66 14.38
N SER A 300 31.39 12.77 14.54
CA SER A 300 30.14 13.01 13.79
C SER A 300 30.35 13.70 12.44
N ALA A 301 31.60 14.06 12.10
CA ALA A 301 31.96 14.61 10.81
C ALA A 301 31.97 13.52 9.72
N ARG A 302 30.76 13.15 9.27
CA ARG A 302 30.34 12.31 8.11
C ARG A 302 29.53 11.07 8.51
N HIS A 303 28.28 11.26 8.89
CA HIS A 303 27.20 10.25 8.75
C HIS A 303 27.53 8.80 9.14
N ASP A 304 28.37 8.59 10.16
CA ASP A 304 28.65 7.25 10.71
C ASP A 304 28.45 7.29 12.22
N ALA A 305 27.18 7.30 12.63
CA ALA A 305 26.80 7.29 14.03
C ALA A 305 27.21 5.99 14.74
N GLN A 306 27.58 4.94 13.99
CA GLN A 306 27.92 3.62 14.51
C GLN A 306 29.44 3.40 14.63
N GLY A 307 30.28 4.37 14.23
CA GLY A 307 31.74 4.30 14.40
C GLY A 307 32.39 3.12 13.67
N THR A 308 31.84 2.74 12.51
CA THR A 308 32.28 1.58 11.73
C THR A 308 33.50 1.86 10.86
N VAL A 309 33.83 3.13 10.62
CA VAL A 309 35.01 3.54 9.86
C VAL A 309 36.20 3.79 10.80
N TRP A 310 37.29 3.06 10.56
CA TRP A 310 38.56 3.26 11.27
C TRP A 310 39.05 4.70 11.05
N THR A 311 39.33 5.42 12.14
CA THR A 311 39.91 6.76 12.11
C THR A 311 41.25 6.77 12.85
N PRO A 312 42.27 7.50 12.37
CA PRO A 312 43.62 7.45 12.93
C PRO A 312 43.79 8.29 14.21
N VAL A 313 42.70 8.59 14.94
CA VAL A 313 42.74 9.46 16.12
C VAL A 313 42.84 8.60 17.37
N GLN A 314 43.93 8.72 18.12
CA GLN A 314 44.09 8.06 19.42
C GLN A 314 43.22 8.77 20.46
N GLY A 315 42.30 8.01 21.08
CA GLY A 315 41.53 8.46 22.24
C GLY A 315 42.41 8.60 23.50
N PRO A 316 41.94 9.31 24.53
CA PRO A 316 42.68 9.47 25.79
C PRO A 316 42.95 8.11 26.46
N ALA A 317 44.14 7.96 27.05
CA ALA A 317 44.61 6.71 27.65
C ALA A 317 43.84 6.29 28.92
N VAL A 318 43.05 7.19 29.50
CA VAL A 318 42.20 6.95 30.67
C VAL A 318 40.79 7.38 30.29
N GLY A 319 39.86 6.43 30.31
CA GLY A 319 38.46 6.68 30.02
C GLY A 319 37.75 7.27 31.23
N ASP A 320 37.77 8.60 31.39
CA ASP A 320 36.95 9.29 32.37
C ASP A 320 35.55 9.56 31.80
N LEU A 321 34.53 9.17 32.57
CA LEU A 321 33.13 9.39 32.22
C LEU A 321 32.77 10.87 32.45
N LEU A 322 32.93 11.70 31.40
CA LEU A 322 32.73 13.16 31.51
C LEU A 322 31.25 13.57 31.68
N TRP A 323 30.32 12.78 31.16
CA TRP A 323 28.88 12.97 31.37
C TRP A 323 28.10 11.71 30.99
N THR A 324 26.86 11.61 31.50
CA THR A 324 25.91 10.56 31.13
C THR A 324 24.59 11.21 30.76
N VAL A 325 23.97 10.79 29.65
CA VAL A 325 22.58 11.13 29.35
C VAL A 325 21.72 9.91 29.68
N ARG A 326 20.76 10.09 30.58
CA ARG A 326 19.68 9.13 30.82
C ARG A 326 18.47 9.61 30.02
N ASP A 327 18.08 8.83 29.03
CA ASP A 327 16.82 9.00 28.32
C ASP A 327 15.86 7.89 28.75
N GLU A 328 14.75 8.27 29.38
CA GLU A 328 13.73 7.33 29.86
C GLU A 328 12.80 6.85 28.73
N SER A 329 12.86 7.49 27.55
CA SER A 329 11.98 7.18 26.41
C SER A 329 12.54 6.16 25.41
N GLY A 330 13.75 5.67 25.64
CA GLY A 330 14.40 4.65 24.81
C GLY A 330 14.94 5.23 23.51
N PHE A 331 16.24 5.06 23.27
CA PHE A 331 16.84 5.47 22.00
C PHE A 331 16.17 4.73 20.84
N ALA A 332 15.50 5.48 19.96
CA ALA A 332 14.98 4.98 18.69
C ALA A 332 16.14 4.78 17.70
N GLY A 333 17.01 3.81 18.00
CA GLY A 333 18.09 3.35 17.14
C GLY A 333 18.23 1.85 17.35
N GLY A 334 17.96 1.07 16.29
CA GLY A 334 18.18 -0.37 16.30
C GLY A 334 19.66 -0.73 16.51
N PRO A 335 19.96 -2.01 16.77
CA PRO A 335 21.29 -2.48 17.16
C PRO A 335 22.41 -2.11 16.18
#